data_AF-A0A6N3FMR6-F1
#
_entry.id   AF-A0A6N3FMR6-F1
#
_cell.length_a   1.000
_cell.length_b   1.000
_cell.length_c   1.000
_cell.angle_alpha   90.00
_cell.angle_beta   90.00
_cell.angle_gamma   90.00
#
_symmetry.space_group_name_H-M   'P 1'
#
loop_
_entity.id
_entity.type
_entity.pdbx_description
1 polymer ?
#
loop_
_entity_poly.entity_id
_entity_poly.type
_entity_poly.pdbx_seq_one_letter_code
_entity_poly.pdbx_strand_id
1 'polypeptide(L)'
;MFTFYWLFQKNDNWLAIFKTDDRITTATDKESLEQALSSVHYLVSYGNYQTSDKFLAKILSDGKSSFLQKYLSIDLSQEARNCTIEEIGFNLRMKIKAKTPEEFCLQRIAICEAIFSEREEYLETKFEIVKEFQLKPRSIMKTRANLAAEILQAKKMPKRPNILLFEFDQYVPFNELPERLVHFYQSIKDRYKNTLEEKLKQEKFKMTLANLTHTFGVGGVHAAKEKYRGEGCFLLIDVNQFFPSIIQNNKLLSVGIKCPEIFDELYKKKVQTGKLAYKILINAINGSMNNPYSALYDPQKFYSVTVNGQLIITHLILVLESFFEELIQTNTDGILIRINPVMENTIRDLLELWCRQLHLQVSITKVNKVWQKDVNNYVLQKEDGQLVRKGIFAKPTYLSNSTPVIYNGIFEAVVNGIKPQNFIIDQYKKESLEEFCFIGKIQGDFTGIEQQTINGYVKLNKTICGIAANSNKYGGVFQVRNDLHSRLPNSPSSFLTYEKATKKDIDTKWYIEQIEKNCF
;
A
#
# COMPACT_ATOMS: atom_id res chain seq x y z
N MET A 1 -26.38 -13.66 2.92
CA MET A 1 -26.26 -13.64 1.46
C MET A 1 -25.82 -12.25 1.03
N PHE A 2 -24.78 -12.17 0.21
CA PHE A 2 -24.27 -10.91 -0.34
C PHE A 2 -24.99 -10.62 -1.66
N THR A 3 -25.32 -9.35 -1.89
CA THR A 3 -25.91 -8.87 -3.14
C THR A 3 -24.96 -7.86 -3.74
N PHE A 4 -24.34 -8.23 -4.85
CA PHE A 4 -23.48 -7.34 -5.62
C PHE A 4 -24.33 -6.42 -6.45
N TYR A 5 -23.91 -5.17 -6.61
CA TYR A 5 -24.67 -4.24 -7.42
C TYR A 5 -23.80 -3.19 -8.11
N TRP A 6 -24.32 -2.67 -9.22
CA TRP A 6 -23.72 -1.54 -9.92
C TRP A 6 -24.79 -0.58 -10.45
N LEU A 7 -24.43 0.70 -10.53
CA LEU A 7 -25.27 1.77 -11.03
C LEU A 7 -24.67 2.34 -12.31
N PHE A 8 -25.47 2.38 -13.37
CA PHE A 8 -25.22 3.17 -14.57
C PHE A 8 -26.09 4.43 -14.54
N GLN A 9 -25.49 5.59 -14.78
CA GLN A 9 -26.19 6.86 -14.86
C GLN A 9 -25.78 7.61 -16.14
N LYS A 10 -26.76 8.11 -16.88
CA LYS A 10 -26.54 8.99 -18.03
C LYS A 10 -27.68 10.01 -18.12
N ASN A 11 -27.34 11.28 -17.93
CA ASN A 11 -28.31 12.38 -17.82
C ASN A 11 -29.32 12.07 -16.68
N ASP A 12 -30.62 12.16 -16.97
CA ASP A 12 -31.69 11.86 -16.02
C ASP A 12 -32.04 10.36 -15.94
N ASN A 13 -31.50 9.54 -16.86
CA ASN A 13 -31.73 8.10 -16.88
C ASN A 13 -30.71 7.36 -16.02
N TRP A 14 -31.19 6.34 -15.31
CA TRP A 14 -30.35 5.46 -14.52
C TRP A 14 -30.84 4.02 -14.58
N LEU A 15 -29.91 3.10 -14.37
CA LEU A 15 -30.16 1.67 -14.30
C LEU A 15 -29.26 1.07 -13.23
N ALA A 16 -29.84 0.34 -12.28
CA ALA A 16 -29.10 -0.41 -11.28
C ALA A 16 -29.35 -1.90 -11.48
N ILE A 17 -28.28 -2.70 -11.46
CA ILE A 17 -28.37 -4.16 -11.46
C ILE A 17 -27.95 -4.66 -10.09
N PHE A 18 -28.73 -5.59 -9.54
CA PHE A 18 -28.46 -6.33 -8.32
C PHE A 18 -28.32 -7.80 -8.66
N LYS A 19 -27.26 -8.43 -8.20
CA LYS A 19 -26.93 -9.83 -8.47
C LYS A 19 -26.63 -10.56 -7.17
N THR A 20 -27.27 -11.71 -7.00
CA THR A 20 -26.89 -12.78 -6.08
C THR A 20 -26.49 -14.00 -6.90
N ASP A 21 -26.07 -15.08 -6.23
CA ASP A 21 -25.71 -16.33 -6.91
C ASP A 21 -26.87 -16.89 -7.74
N ASP A 22 -28.11 -16.74 -7.25
CA ASP A 22 -29.30 -17.34 -7.86
C ASP A 22 -30.13 -16.38 -8.72
N ARG A 23 -29.89 -15.05 -8.63
CA ARG A 23 -30.82 -14.06 -9.19
C ARG A 23 -30.14 -12.79 -9.65
N ILE A 24 -30.60 -12.26 -10.78
CA ILE A 24 -30.32 -10.91 -11.26
C ILE A 24 -31.62 -10.11 -11.26
N THR A 25 -31.59 -8.90 -10.69
CA THR A 25 -32.72 -7.96 -10.66
C THR A 25 -32.26 -6.62 -11.19
N THR A 26 -33.10 -5.98 -12.00
CA THR A 26 -32.84 -4.65 -12.56
C THR A 26 -33.82 -3.64 -11.96
N ALA A 27 -33.33 -2.46 -11.64
CA ALA A 27 -34.13 -1.32 -11.19
C ALA A 27 -33.86 -0.10 -12.06
N THR A 28 -34.94 0.58 -12.45
CA THR A 28 -34.94 1.79 -13.30
C THR A 28 -35.82 2.90 -12.72
N ASP A 29 -36.58 2.61 -11.67
CA ASP A 29 -37.46 3.52 -10.96
C ASP A 29 -37.49 3.19 -9.47
N LYS A 30 -38.24 3.97 -8.68
CA LYS A 30 -38.31 3.80 -7.22
C LYS A 30 -38.93 2.47 -6.80
N GLU A 31 -39.98 2.02 -7.47
CA GLU A 31 -40.72 0.80 -7.13
C GLU A 31 -39.87 -0.46 -7.38
N SER A 32 -39.24 -0.55 -8.55
CA SER A 32 -38.31 -1.63 -8.90
C SER A 32 -37.08 -1.65 -7.98
N LEU A 33 -36.61 -0.49 -7.51
CA LEU A 33 -35.53 -0.40 -6.53
C LEU A 33 -35.94 -0.91 -5.14
N GLU A 34 -37.12 -0.53 -4.66
CA GLU A 34 -37.66 -1.03 -3.39
C GLU A 34 -37.83 -2.55 -3.43
N GLN A 35 -38.33 -3.09 -4.54
CA GLN A 35 -38.47 -4.52 -4.75
C GLN A 35 -37.11 -5.22 -4.75
N ALA A 36 -36.12 -4.69 -5.49
CA ALA A 36 -34.77 -5.26 -5.57
C ALA A 36 -34.06 -5.29 -4.21
N LEU A 37 -34.30 -4.29 -3.34
CA LEU A 37 -33.69 -4.19 -2.02
C LEU A 37 -34.43 -4.95 -0.92
N SER A 38 -35.66 -5.40 -1.17
CA SER A 38 -36.52 -6.03 -0.15
C SER A 38 -35.91 -7.27 0.51
N SER A 39 -35.14 -8.06 -0.24
CA SER A 39 -34.50 -9.30 0.21
C SER A 39 -33.00 -9.16 0.53
N VAL A 40 -32.46 -7.94 0.52
CA VAL A 40 -31.01 -7.72 0.65
C VAL A 40 -30.61 -7.62 2.13
N HIS A 41 -29.59 -8.38 2.52
CA HIS A 41 -28.94 -8.26 3.83
C HIS A 41 -27.65 -7.46 3.76
N TYR A 42 -26.78 -7.81 2.80
CA TYR A 42 -25.51 -7.13 2.55
C TYR A 42 -25.44 -6.65 1.11
N LEU A 43 -25.28 -5.35 0.90
CA LEU A 43 -24.95 -4.78 -0.41
C LEU A 43 -23.44 -4.74 -0.58
N VAL A 44 -22.95 -5.10 -1.76
CA VAL A 44 -21.51 -5.09 -2.06
C VAL A 44 -21.29 -4.37 -3.38
N SER A 45 -20.39 -3.38 -3.38
CA SER A 45 -19.99 -2.67 -4.60
C SER A 45 -18.61 -2.02 -4.39
N TYR A 46 -18.18 -1.20 -5.34
CA TYR A 46 -16.86 -0.55 -5.33
C TYR A 46 -16.99 0.97 -5.44
N GLY A 47 -16.51 1.70 -4.43
CA GLY A 47 -16.56 3.16 -4.36
C GLY A 47 -17.96 3.71 -4.03
N ASN A 48 -18.87 2.85 -3.59
CA ASN A 48 -20.30 3.14 -3.49
C ASN A 48 -20.68 4.13 -2.39
N TYR A 49 -19.92 4.24 -1.30
CA TYR A 49 -20.29 5.13 -0.19
C TYR A 49 -20.36 6.60 -0.60
N GLN A 50 -19.54 7.02 -1.56
CA GLN A 50 -19.47 8.41 -2.01
C GLN A 50 -20.37 8.70 -3.22
N THR A 51 -20.80 7.66 -3.94
CA THR A 51 -21.49 7.77 -5.24
C THR A 51 -22.83 7.03 -5.20
N SER A 52 -22.83 5.73 -5.53
CA SER A 52 -24.02 4.92 -5.79
C SER A 52 -24.96 4.85 -4.60
N ASP A 53 -24.45 4.65 -3.38
CA ASP A 53 -25.30 4.62 -2.18
C ASP A 53 -26.01 5.97 -1.99
N LYS A 54 -25.31 7.10 -2.15
CA LYS A 54 -25.95 8.41 -2.01
C LYS A 54 -27.06 8.63 -3.05
N PHE A 55 -26.82 8.17 -4.28
CA PHE A 55 -27.81 8.26 -5.35
C PHE A 55 -29.05 7.40 -5.07
N LEU A 56 -28.87 6.12 -4.74
CA LEU A 56 -29.97 5.21 -4.43
C LEU A 56 -30.75 5.68 -3.19
N ALA A 57 -30.07 6.19 -2.16
CA ALA A 57 -30.71 6.78 -0.99
C ALA A 57 -31.60 7.97 -1.37
N LYS A 58 -31.17 8.83 -2.30
CA LYS A 58 -31.95 9.99 -2.76
C LYS A 58 -33.26 9.57 -3.42
N ILE A 59 -33.24 8.51 -4.24
CA ILE A 59 -34.44 7.97 -4.91
C ILE A 59 -35.43 7.41 -3.89
N LEU A 60 -34.95 6.61 -2.93
CA LEU A 60 -35.82 5.90 -1.98
C LEU A 60 -36.48 6.83 -0.96
N SER A 61 -35.85 7.96 -0.68
CA SER A 61 -36.24 8.81 0.45
C SER A 61 -36.76 10.19 0.06
N ASP A 62 -36.89 10.46 -1.23
CA ASP A 62 -37.19 11.80 -1.76
C ASP A 62 -36.26 12.88 -1.13
N GLY A 63 -35.01 12.49 -0.82
CA GLY A 63 -34.01 13.33 -0.13
C GLY A 63 -33.85 13.15 1.39
N LYS A 64 -34.60 12.25 2.06
CA LYS A 64 -34.48 11.97 3.51
C LYS A 64 -33.59 10.74 3.83
N SER A 65 -32.31 10.98 4.07
CA SER A 65 -31.17 10.05 4.32
C SER A 65 -31.34 8.68 5.05
N SER A 66 -32.47 8.26 5.61
CA SER A 66 -32.57 7.10 6.52
C SER A 66 -32.68 5.73 5.83
N PHE A 67 -33.08 5.63 4.56
CA PHE A 67 -33.51 4.34 3.98
C PHE A 67 -32.35 3.35 3.72
N LEU A 68 -31.24 3.80 3.11
CA LEU A 68 -30.06 2.94 2.96
C LEU A 68 -29.35 2.62 4.28
N GLN A 69 -29.69 3.32 5.37
CA GLN A 69 -29.17 2.94 6.69
C GLN A 69 -29.66 1.54 7.10
N LYS A 70 -30.80 1.06 6.57
CA LYS A 70 -31.33 -0.26 6.91
C LYS A 70 -30.44 -1.41 6.42
N TYR A 71 -29.69 -1.21 5.35
CA TYR A 71 -28.87 -2.24 4.70
C TYR A 71 -27.39 -2.10 5.08
N LEU A 72 -26.70 -3.23 5.28
CA LEU A 72 -25.25 -3.23 5.48
C LEU A 72 -24.55 -3.18 4.12
N SER A 73 -24.10 -1.99 3.72
CA SER A 73 -23.38 -1.78 2.47
C SER A 73 -21.87 -1.93 2.70
N ILE A 74 -21.19 -2.73 1.87
CA ILE A 74 -19.74 -2.99 1.91
C ILE A 74 -19.11 -2.35 0.68
N ASP A 75 -18.20 -1.41 0.92
CA ASP A 75 -17.42 -0.76 -0.13
C ASP A 75 -16.04 -1.43 -0.30
N LEU A 76 -15.89 -2.13 -1.42
CA LEU A 76 -14.68 -2.85 -1.80
C LEU A 76 -13.52 -1.93 -2.21
N SER A 77 -13.73 -0.61 -2.32
CA SER A 77 -12.66 0.36 -2.56
C SER A 77 -11.92 0.76 -1.29
N GLN A 78 -12.45 0.44 -0.10
CA GLN A 78 -11.80 0.76 1.16
C GLN A 78 -10.41 0.17 1.22
N GLU A 79 -9.40 1.00 1.49
CA GLU A 79 -7.99 0.57 1.58
C GLU A 79 -7.41 0.03 0.25
N ALA A 80 -8.08 0.25 -0.89
CA ALA A 80 -7.64 -0.16 -2.23
C ALA A 80 -6.72 0.88 -2.94
N ARG A 81 -6.03 1.74 -2.18
CA ARG A 81 -5.00 2.68 -2.67
C ARG A 81 -5.42 3.54 -3.89
N ASN A 82 -6.66 4.01 -3.91
CA ASN A 82 -7.23 4.80 -5.03
C ASN A 82 -7.18 4.10 -6.39
N CYS A 83 -7.21 2.76 -6.42
CA CYS A 83 -7.35 2.00 -7.65
C CYS A 83 -8.79 2.18 -8.19
N THR A 84 -8.95 2.46 -9.48
CA THR A 84 -10.30 2.55 -10.08
C THR A 84 -10.80 1.15 -10.40
N ILE A 85 -12.12 0.96 -10.51
CA ILE A 85 -12.65 -0.34 -10.91
C ILE A 85 -12.19 -0.73 -12.32
N GLU A 86 -12.01 0.24 -13.22
CA GLU A 86 -11.43 0.02 -14.55
C GLU A 86 -9.98 -0.46 -14.47
N GLU A 87 -9.15 0.15 -13.61
CA GLU A 87 -7.76 -0.27 -13.43
C GLU A 87 -7.69 -1.71 -12.91
N ILE A 88 -8.54 -2.07 -11.95
CA ILE A 88 -8.64 -3.44 -11.43
C ILE A 88 -9.09 -4.41 -12.53
N GLY A 89 -10.14 -4.07 -13.27
CA GLY A 89 -10.61 -4.93 -14.36
C GLY A 89 -9.53 -5.15 -15.41
N PHE A 90 -8.71 -4.14 -15.73
CA PHE A 90 -7.58 -4.31 -16.64
C PHE A 90 -6.47 -5.17 -16.00
N ASN A 91 -6.14 -4.96 -14.72
CA ASN A 91 -5.15 -5.77 -13.99
C ASN A 91 -5.52 -7.26 -13.96
N LEU A 92 -6.83 -7.55 -13.85
CA LEU A 92 -7.41 -8.90 -13.85
C LEU A 92 -7.70 -9.47 -15.25
N ARG A 93 -7.39 -8.72 -16.33
CA ARG A 93 -7.68 -9.11 -17.71
C ARG A 93 -9.16 -9.39 -17.99
N MET A 94 -10.03 -8.69 -17.27
CA MET A 94 -11.48 -8.80 -17.44
C MET A 94 -11.98 -7.89 -18.56
N LYS A 95 -13.09 -8.29 -19.18
CA LYS A 95 -13.76 -7.48 -20.20
C LYS A 95 -14.44 -6.26 -19.54
N ILE A 96 -14.03 -5.06 -19.94
CA ILE A 96 -14.55 -3.78 -19.40
C ILE A 96 -15.40 -3.02 -20.43
N LYS A 97 -15.29 -3.37 -21.72
CA LYS A 97 -16.08 -2.73 -22.77
C LYS A 97 -17.49 -3.33 -22.81
N ALA A 98 -18.48 -2.47 -22.72
CA ALA A 98 -19.89 -2.83 -22.80
C ALA A 98 -20.58 -2.11 -23.95
N LYS A 99 -21.56 -2.78 -24.56
CA LYS A 99 -22.42 -2.22 -25.61
C LYS A 99 -23.73 -1.67 -25.06
N THR A 100 -24.21 -2.22 -23.94
CA THR A 100 -25.45 -1.78 -23.28
C THR A 100 -25.19 -1.38 -21.82
N PRO A 101 -26.05 -0.56 -21.20
CA PRO A 101 -26.00 -0.25 -19.77
C PRO A 101 -26.01 -1.49 -18.85
N GLU A 102 -26.76 -2.53 -19.24
CA GLU A 102 -26.85 -3.79 -18.49
C GLU A 102 -25.54 -4.56 -18.56
N GLU A 103 -24.97 -4.71 -19.76
CA GLU A 103 -23.65 -5.33 -19.93
C GLU A 103 -22.59 -4.56 -19.14
N PHE A 104 -22.67 -3.23 -19.12
CA PHE A 104 -21.77 -2.38 -18.34
C PHE A 104 -21.85 -2.70 -16.84
N CYS A 105 -23.06 -2.76 -16.28
CA CYS A 105 -23.26 -3.06 -14.87
C CYS A 105 -22.81 -4.48 -14.53
N LEU A 106 -23.18 -5.49 -15.33
CA LEU A 106 -22.80 -6.88 -15.10
C LEU A 106 -21.27 -7.09 -15.14
N GLN A 107 -20.57 -6.41 -16.06
CA GLN A 107 -19.10 -6.46 -16.10
C GLN A 107 -18.46 -5.87 -14.84
N ARG A 108 -18.98 -4.76 -14.30
CA ARG A 108 -18.46 -4.18 -13.04
C ARG A 108 -18.82 -5.02 -11.82
N ILE A 109 -20.00 -5.63 -11.81
CA ILE A 109 -20.39 -6.61 -10.79
C ILE A 109 -19.41 -7.78 -10.80
N ALA A 110 -19.06 -8.33 -11.97
CA ALA A 110 -18.08 -9.40 -12.07
C ALA A 110 -16.70 -8.99 -11.50
N ILE A 111 -16.26 -7.75 -11.75
CA ILE A 111 -15.04 -7.22 -11.15
C ILE A 111 -15.18 -7.12 -9.62
N CYS A 112 -16.34 -6.68 -9.11
CA CYS A 112 -16.60 -6.63 -7.67
C CYS A 112 -16.56 -8.03 -7.03
N GLU A 113 -17.13 -9.04 -7.69
CA GLU A 113 -17.07 -10.44 -7.24
C GLU A 113 -15.61 -10.93 -7.18
N ALA A 114 -14.80 -10.65 -8.20
CA ALA A 114 -13.38 -10.99 -8.20
C ALA A 114 -12.61 -10.28 -7.05
N ILE A 115 -12.85 -8.98 -6.84
CA ILE A 115 -12.25 -8.24 -5.72
C ILE A 115 -12.71 -8.81 -4.38
N PHE A 116 -13.97 -9.20 -4.26
CA PHE A 116 -14.51 -9.76 -3.03
C PHE A 116 -13.77 -11.06 -2.66
N SER A 117 -13.57 -11.96 -3.63
CA SER A 117 -12.80 -13.19 -3.44
C SER A 117 -11.34 -12.91 -3.07
N GLU A 118 -10.68 -11.98 -3.77
CA GLU A 118 -9.30 -11.55 -3.45
C GLU A 118 -9.16 -10.89 -2.05
N ARG A 119 -10.28 -10.50 -1.44
CA ARG A 119 -10.32 -9.79 -0.15
C ARG A 119 -10.98 -10.58 0.96
N GLU A 120 -11.16 -11.89 0.81
CA GLU A 120 -11.79 -12.77 1.80
C GLU A 120 -11.16 -12.57 3.20
N GLU A 121 -9.85 -12.77 3.34
CA GLU A 121 -9.13 -12.59 4.62
C GLU A 121 -9.33 -11.19 5.23
N TYR A 122 -9.35 -10.15 4.39
CA TYR A 122 -9.59 -8.77 4.83
C TYR A 122 -11.01 -8.59 5.38
N LEU A 123 -12.02 -9.14 4.70
CA LEU A 123 -13.42 -9.04 5.10
C LEU A 123 -13.70 -9.89 6.34
N GLU A 124 -13.25 -11.14 6.35
CA GLU A 124 -13.34 -12.05 7.50
C GLU A 124 -12.76 -11.40 8.75
N THR A 125 -11.54 -10.86 8.65
CA THR A 125 -10.91 -10.12 9.76
C THR A 125 -11.83 -9.02 10.30
N LYS A 126 -12.50 -8.26 9.44
CA LYS A 126 -13.41 -7.20 9.90
C LYS A 126 -14.65 -7.76 10.59
N PHE A 127 -15.22 -8.86 10.09
CA PHE A 127 -16.35 -9.54 10.74
C PHE A 127 -15.95 -10.12 12.10
N GLU A 128 -14.78 -10.77 12.18
CA GLU A 128 -14.22 -11.27 13.44
C GLU A 128 -14.06 -10.15 14.46
N ILE A 129 -13.47 -9.03 14.06
CA ILE A 129 -13.29 -7.87 14.94
C ILE A 129 -14.63 -7.34 15.44
N VAL A 130 -15.60 -7.13 14.55
CA VAL A 130 -16.93 -6.62 14.93
C VAL A 130 -17.61 -7.57 15.92
N LYS A 131 -17.52 -8.88 15.70
CA LYS A 131 -18.10 -9.91 16.56
C LYS A 131 -17.38 -10.01 17.90
N GLU A 132 -16.06 -10.07 17.90
CA GLU A 132 -15.23 -10.26 19.10
C GLU A 132 -15.36 -9.08 20.06
N PHE A 133 -15.34 -7.85 19.54
CA PHE A 133 -15.45 -6.63 20.34
C PHE A 133 -16.91 -6.17 20.53
N GLN A 134 -17.89 -6.99 20.14
CA GLN A 134 -19.32 -6.71 20.27
C GLN A 134 -19.71 -5.32 19.74
N LEU A 135 -19.10 -4.93 18.63
CA LEU A 135 -19.39 -3.65 17.99
C LEU A 135 -20.75 -3.70 17.29
N LYS A 136 -21.30 -2.53 16.98
CA LYS A 136 -22.53 -2.43 16.18
C LYS A 136 -22.29 -3.11 14.81
N PRO A 137 -23.25 -3.84 14.23
CA PRO A 137 -23.07 -4.49 12.92
C PRO A 137 -22.58 -3.54 11.82
N ARG A 138 -23.05 -2.28 11.82
CA ARG A 138 -22.61 -1.24 10.89
C ARG A 138 -21.13 -0.88 10.98
N SER A 139 -20.43 -1.22 12.06
CA SER A 139 -18.99 -1.02 12.18
C SER A 139 -18.21 -1.79 11.11
N ILE A 140 -18.78 -2.85 10.52
CA ILE A 140 -18.19 -3.53 9.35
C ILE A 140 -17.97 -2.58 8.17
N MET A 141 -18.71 -1.47 8.09
CA MET A 141 -18.58 -0.48 7.03
C MET A 141 -17.34 0.40 7.19
N LYS A 142 -16.65 0.36 8.34
CA LYS A 142 -15.49 1.20 8.64
C LYS A 142 -14.19 0.57 8.10
N THR A 143 -13.19 1.40 7.84
CA THR A 143 -11.82 0.91 7.61
C THR A 143 -11.26 0.28 8.88
N ARG A 144 -10.21 -0.52 8.76
CA ARG A 144 -9.55 -1.17 9.92
C ARG A 144 -9.01 -0.14 10.91
N ALA A 145 -8.52 1.00 10.42
CA ALA A 145 -8.13 2.15 11.23
C ALA A 145 -9.30 2.74 12.05
N ASN A 146 -10.46 2.91 11.42
CA ASN A 146 -11.65 3.44 12.08
C ASN A 146 -12.30 2.42 13.04
N LEU A 147 -12.18 1.12 12.75
CA LEU A 147 -12.53 0.04 13.67
C LEU A 147 -11.63 0.09 14.91
N ALA A 148 -10.31 0.18 14.73
CA ALA A 148 -9.37 0.30 15.85
C ALA A 148 -9.67 1.53 16.72
N ALA A 149 -9.97 2.66 16.09
CA ALA A 149 -10.37 3.89 16.81
C ALA A 149 -11.67 3.71 17.61
N GLU A 150 -12.65 2.98 17.07
CA GLU A 150 -13.90 2.68 17.78
C GLU A 150 -13.69 1.74 18.97
N ILE A 151 -12.89 0.69 18.81
CA ILE A 151 -12.53 -0.25 19.88
C ILE A 151 -11.86 0.47 21.04
N LEU A 152 -10.92 1.37 20.74
CA LEU A 152 -10.23 2.20 21.73
C LEU A 152 -11.07 3.37 22.28
N GLN A 153 -12.32 3.51 21.81
CA GLN A 153 -13.21 4.63 22.10
C GLN A 153 -12.53 6.00 21.89
N ALA A 154 -11.68 6.08 20.87
CA ALA A 154 -10.88 7.25 20.59
C ALA A 154 -11.76 8.44 20.18
N LYS A 155 -11.41 9.63 20.68
CA LYS A 155 -12.03 10.89 20.29
C LYS A 155 -11.01 11.74 19.56
N LYS A 156 -11.42 12.25 18.40
CA LYS A 156 -10.61 13.19 17.63
C LYS A 156 -10.26 14.39 18.49
N MET A 157 -8.97 14.64 18.64
CA MET A 157 -8.46 15.81 19.33
C MET A 157 -8.19 16.95 18.36
N PRO A 158 -8.36 18.22 18.79
CA PRO A 158 -7.94 19.35 17.99
C PRO A 158 -6.43 19.26 17.78
N LYS A 159 -5.96 19.80 16.66
CA LYS A 159 -4.52 19.94 16.40
C LYS A 159 -3.91 20.82 17.50
N ARG A 160 -2.84 20.33 18.12
CA ARG A 160 -2.12 21.02 19.21
C ARG A 160 -0.77 21.53 18.72
N PRO A 161 -0.23 22.61 19.28
CA PRO A 161 1.10 23.15 18.92
C PRO A 161 2.25 22.35 19.54
N ASN A 162 2.13 21.02 19.61
CA ASN A 162 3.11 20.12 20.21
C ASN A 162 3.64 19.07 19.20
N ILE A 163 3.37 19.24 17.91
CA ILE A 163 3.55 18.19 16.89
C ILE A 163 4.95 17.58 16.87
N LEU A 164 5.99 18.41 16.96
CA LEU A 164 7.40 17.95 16.98
C LEU A 164 8.01 17.98 18.38
N LEU A 165 7.19 18.09 19.43
CA LEU A 165 7.64 17.97 20.82
C LEU A 165 7.65 16.50 21.24
N PHE A 166 8.40 15.69 20.49
CA PHE A 166 8.47 14.24 20.73
C PHE A 166 9.19 13.91 22.03
N GLU A 167 8.79 12.77 22.62
CA GLU A 167 9.31 12.19 23.84
C GLU A 167 10.35 11.11 23.49
N PHE A 168 11.47 11.11 24.22
CA PHE A 168 12.53 10.13 24.05
C PHE A 168 12.28 8.91 24.93
N ASP A 169 12.58 7.74 24.39
CA ASP A 169 12.45 6.46 25.08
C ASP A 169 13.52 6.34 26.18
N GLN A 170 13.09 5.99 27.38
CA GLN A 170 13.95 5.92 28.57
C GLN A 170 14.99 4.78 28.51
N TYR A 171 14.75 3.75 27.71
CA TYR A 171 15.63 2.58 27.57
C TYR A 171 16.68 2.78 26.48
N VAL A 172 16.56 3.82 25.64
CA VAL A 172 17.54 4.14 24.61
C VAL A 172 18.87 4.56 25.24
N PRO A 173 19.99 3.90 24.91
CA PRO A 173 21.31 4.25 25.44
C PRO A 173 21.90 5.45 24.70
N PHE A 174 21.48 6.66 25.07
CA PHE A 174 21.94 7.91 24.44
C PHE A 174 23.45 8.10 24.43
N ASN A 175 24.15 7.57 25.43
CA ASN A 175 25.61 7.70 25.55
C ASN A 175 26.38 6.85 24.53
N GLU A 176 25.72 5.85 23.94
CA GLU A 176 26.31 4.95 22.93
C GLU A 176 25.92 5.37 21.50
N LEU A 177 25.07 6.39 21.37
CA LEU A 177 24.60 6.89 20.07
C LEU A 177 25.49 8.00 19.52
N PRO A 178 25.53 8.21 18.18
CA PRO A 178 26.29 9.29 17.59
C PRO A 178 25.70 10.63 17.99
N GLU A 179 26.51 11.48 18.64
CA GLU A 179 26.09 12.77 19.18
C GLU A 179 25.39 13.65 18.12
N ARG A 180 25.88 13.64 16.88
CA ARG A 180 25.29 14.38 15.76
C ARG A 180 23.85 13.98 15.46
N LEU A 181 23.52 12.69 15.57
CA LEU A 181 22.17 12.20 15.32
C LEU A 181 21.21 12.62 16.44
N VAL A 182 21.66 12.49 17.69
CA VAL A 182 20.88 12.93 18.86
C VAL A 182 20.64 14.44 18.80
N HIS A 183 21.69 15.22 18.52
CA HIS A 183 21.62 16.67 18.35
C HIS A 183 20.70 17.07 17.18
N PHE A 184 20.70 16.33 16.07
CA PHE A 184 19.78 16.60 14.95
C PHE A 184 18.31 16.58 15.42
N TYR A 185 17.89 15.52 16.11
CA TYR A 185 16.51 15.45 16.62
C TYR A 185 16.23 16.50 17.70
N GLN A 186 17.15 16.70 18.65
CA GLN A 186 17.00 17.75 19.67
C GLN A 186 16.84 19.13 19.03
N SER A 187 17.65 19.46 18.00
CA SER A 187 17.56 20.73 17.28
C SER A 187 16.23 20.94 16.56
N ILE A 188 15.59 19.88 16.05
CA ILE A 188 14.26 19.95 15.45
C ILE A 188 13.23 20.28 16.53
N LYS A 189 13.28 19.57 17.65
CA LYS A 189 12.37 19.77 18.79
C LYS A 189 12.49 21.18 19.36
N ASP A 190 13.72 21.66 19.57
CA ASP A 190 13.99 22.98 20.15
C ASP A 190 13.60 24.12 19.21
N ARG A 191 13.92 24.00 17.91
CA ARG A 191 13.46 24.99 16.92
C ARG A 191 11.95 25.00 16.81
N TYR A 192 11.30 23.83 16.78
CA TYR A 192 9.84 23.77 16.74
C TYR A 192 9.19 24.39 17.99
N LYS A 193 9.76 24.19 19.18
CA LYS A 193 9.29 24.82 20.42
C LYS A 193 9.26 26.35 20.32
N ASN A 194 10.22 26.94 19.60
CA ASN A 194 10.34 28.39 19.42
C ASN A 194 9.54 28.93 18.23
N THR A 195 9.41 28.18 17.13
CA THR A 195 8.85 28.68 15.87
C THR A 195 7.48 28.10 15.50
N LEU A 196 7.11 26.95 16.06
CA LEU A 196 5.93 26.14 15.69
C LEU A 196 5.88 25.75 14.20
N GLU A 197 7.00 25.81 13.49
CA GLU A 197 7.05 25.56 12.05
C GLU A 197 7.03 24.06 11.73
N GLU A 198 5.93 23.59 11.13
CA GLU A 198 5.83 22.18 10.71
C GLU A 198 6.70 21.80 9.52
N LYS A 199 7.24 22.79 8.77
CA LYS A 199 8.16 22.53 7.65
C LYS A 199 9.43 21.78 8.10
N LEU A 200 9.79 21.87 9.39
CA LEU A 200 10.87 21.11 10.01
C LEU A 200 10.71 19.59 9.83
N LYS A 201 9.49 19.09 9.59
CA LYS A 201 9.23 17.67 9.25
C LYS A 201 9.96 17.19 7.99
N GLN A 202 10.31 18.11 7.10
CA GLN A 202 10.94 17.80 5.82
C GLN A 202 12.46 17.71 5.93
N GLU A 203 13.04 18.17 7.05
CA GLU A 203 14.48 18.12 7.24
C GLU A 203 15.01 16.69 7.25
N LYS A 204 16.19 16.54 6.65
CA LYS A 204 16.90 15.27 6.52
C LYS A 204 18.31 15.44 7.06
N PHE A 205 18.79 14.39 7.73
CA PHE A 205 20.16 14.27 8.18
C PHE A 205 20.79 13.03 7.54
N LYS A 206 21.97 13.18 6.97
CA LYS A 206 22.71 12.06 6.37
C LYS A 206 23.94 11.75 7.21
N MET A 207 24.17 10.47 7.46
CA MET A 207 25.32 9.97 8.21
C MET A 207 25.67 8.57 7.71
N THR A 208 26.95 8.24 7.72
CA THR A 208 27.41 6.90 7.35
C THR A 208 27.59 6.06 8.61
N LEU A 209 26.97 4.88 8.65
CA LEU A 209 27.14 3.86 9.68
C LEU A 209 27.51 2.54 9.00
N ALA A 210 28.52 1.83 9.50
CA ALA A 210 28.96 0.56 8.92
C ALA A 210 29.15 0.61 7.38
N ASN A 211 29.81 1.68 6.91
CA ASN A 211 30.06 1.95 5.48
C ASN A 211 28.81 2.09 4.60
N LEU A 212 27.64 2.34 5.19
CA LEU A 212 26.39 2.59 4.48
C LEU A 212 25.85 3.97 4.85
N THR A 213 25.43 4.77 3.86
CA THR A 213 24.90 6.13 4.12
C THR A 213 23.41 6.04 4.45
N HIS A 214 23.05 6.43 5.67
CA HIS A 214 21.69 6.51 6.17
C HIS A 214 21.12 7.90 5.97
N THR A 215 19.86 7.97 5.56
CA THR A 215 19.09 9.22 5.52
C THR A 215 18.02 9.18 6.60
N PHE A 216 18.20 10.01 7.62
CA PHE A 216 17.29 10.18 8.76
C PHE A 216 16.32 11.33 8.51
N GLY A 217 15.10 11.19 9.03
CA GLY A 217 14.15 12.28 9.17
C GLY A 217 13.05 11.91 10.16
N VAL A 218 12.23 12.84 10.61
CA VAL A 218 11.21 12.54 11.63
C VAL A 218 10.20 11.44 11.20
N GLY A 219 10.09 11.16 9.90
CA GLY A 219 9.25 10.10 9.35
C GLY A 219 9.90 8.71 9.23
N GLY A 220 11.20 8.56 9.52
CA GLY A 220 11.89 7.26 9.46
C GLY A 220 13.31 7.33 8.90
N VAL A 221 14.02 6.21 9.00
CA VAL A 221 15.38 5.98 8.48
C VAL A 221 15.35 4.96 7.34
N HIS A 222 16.20 5.17 6.35
CA HIS A 222 16.49 4.19 5.31
C HIS A 222 17.96 4.25 4.89
N ALA A 223 18.50 3.09 4.54
CA ALA A 223 19.79 2.94 3.90
C ALA A 223 19.80 1.62 3.12
N ALA A 224 20.41 1.60 1.94
CA ALA A 224 20.52 0.39 1.14
C ALA A 224 21.71 0.50 0.19
N LYS A 225 22.43 -0.61 -0.02
CA LYS A 225 23.36 -0.71 -1.14
C LYS A 225 22.55 -0.73 -2.42
N GLU A 226 22.65 0.33 -3.20
CA GLU A 226 21.99 0.39 -4.49
C GLU A 226 22.67 -0.57 -5.46
N LYS A 227 21.86 -1.17 -6.34
CA LYS A 227 22.32 -2.08 -7.39
C LYS A 227 23.20 -3.23 -6.89
N TYR A 228 22.87 -3.80 -5.74
CA TYR A 228 23.63 -4.85 -5.07
C TYR A 228 23.20 -6.25 -5.49
N ARG A 229 24.19 -7.13 -5.68
CA ARG A 229 24.01 -8.58 -5.81
C ARG A 229 25.02 -9.29 -4.91
N GLY A 230 24.54 -10.19 -4.06
CA GLY A 230 25.38 -10.93 -3.14
C GLY A 230 24.91 -12.37 -2.94
N GLU A 231 25.87 -13.27 -2.74
CA GLU A 231 25.66 -14.67 -2.35
C GLU A 231 26.60 -14.97 -1.17
N GLY A 232 26.08 -15.65 -0.14
CA GLY A 232 26.78 -15.86 1.13
C GLY A 232 25.82 -16.08 2.30
N CYS A 233 26.30 -15.90 3.52
CA CYS A 233 25.47 -15.98 4.73
C CYS A 233 24.99 -14.59 5.13
N PHE A 234 23.69 -14.35 5.01
CA PHE A 234 23.06 -13.10 5.42
C PHE A 234 22.04 -13.35 6.53
N LEU A 235 21.97 -12.42 7.47
CA LEU A 235 20.93 -12.38 8.49
C LEU A 235 20.04 -11.17 8.25
N LEU A 236 18.75 -11.42 7.99
CA LEU A 236 17.71 -10.42 8.10
C LEU A 236 17.22 -10.41 9.56
N ILE A 237 17.51 -9.33 10.27
CA ILE A 237 17.14 -9.13 11.67
C ILE A 237 16.01 -8.12 11.71
N ASP A 238 14.80 -8.60 12.01
CA ASP A 238 13.59 -7.78 12.13
C ASP A 238 13.15 -7.68 13.60
N VAL A 239 12.80 -6.47 14.05
CA VAL A 239 12.27 -6.27 15.41
C VAL A 239 10.78 -6.58 15.43
N ASN A 240 10.40 -7.56 16.23
CA ASN A 240 9.02 -8.03 16.35
C ASN A 240 8.13 -6.95 16.95
N GLN A 241 7.05 -6.61 16.22
CA GLN A 241 6.07 -5.61 16.66
C GLN A 241 6.75 -4.29 17.07
N PHE A 242 7.71 -3.81 16.28
CA PHE A 242 8.63 -2.76 16.69
C PHE A 242 7.96 -1.51 17.28
N PHE A 243 7.11 -0.85 16.50
CA PHE A 243 6.40 0.34 16.98
C PHE A 243 5.42 0.05 18.12
N PRO A 244 4.61 -1.03 18.10
CA PRO A 244 3.79 -1.42 19.24
C PRO A 244 4.57 -1.58 20.55
N SER A 245 5.75 -2.21 20.51
CA SER A 245 6.59 -2.38 21.69
C SER A 245 7.08 -1.03 22.23
N ILE A 246 7.52 -0.12 21.36
CA ILE A 246 7.91 1.25 21.75
C ILE A 246 6.71 2.01 22.37
N ILE A 247 5.52 1.84 21.80
CA ILE A 247 4.29 2.44 22.33
C ILE A 247 4.01 1.95 23.74
N GLN A 248 4.09 0.63 23.98
CA GLN A 248 3.81 0.02 25.28
C GLN A 248 4.87 0.42 26.32
N ASN A 249 6.16 0.33 25.97
CA ASN A 249 7.28 0.61 26.87
C ASN A 249 7.30 2.06 27.37
N ASN A 250 6.79 3.00 26.56
CA ASN A 250 6.85 4.44 26.83
C ASN A 250 5.48 5.11 26.98
N LYS A 251 4.39 4.33 26.99
CA LYS A 251 3.01 4.84 27.06
C LYS A 251 2.71 5.91 25.98
N LEU A 252 3.13 5.67 24.75
CA LEU A 252 3.02 6.62 23.63
C LEU A 252 1.73 6.45 22.81
N LEU A 253 0.63 6.08 23.46
CA LEU A 253 -0.70 6.07 22.83
C LEU A 253 -1.25 7.49 22.73
N SER A 254 -2.10 7.72 21.72
CA SER A 254 -2.84 8.98 21.57
C SER A 254 -3.60 9.31 22.84
N VAL A 255 -3.48 10.55 23.31
CA VAL A 255 -4.24 11.06 24.47
C VAL A 255 -5.75 11.12 24.23
N GLY A 256 -6.20 10.99 22.97
CA GLY A 256 -7.60 10.91 22.60
C GLY A 256 -8.24 9.54 22.86
N ILE A 257 -7.44 8.51 23.17
CA ILE A 257 -7.90 7.17 23.53
C ILE A 257 -8.43 7.17 24.96
N LYS A 258 -9.62 6.60 25.16
CA LYS A 258 -10.24 6.51 26.49
C LYS A 258 -9.97 5.21 27.22
N CYS A 259 -9.69 4.14 26.47
CA CYS A 259 -9.47 2.81 27.01
C CYS A 259 -8.11 2.30 26.50
N PRO A 260 -6.99 2.86 26.97
CA PRO A 260 -5.65 2.46 26.54
C PRO A 260 -5.33 1.00 26.89
N GLU A 261 -5.96 0.43 27.91
CA GLU A 261 -5.77 -0.96 28.36
C GLU A 261 -6.14 -1.97 27.27
N ILE A 262 -7.11 -1.62 26.41
CA ILE A 262 -7.51 -2.46 25.27
C ILE A 262 -6.35 -2.64 24.29
N PHE A 263 -5.44 -1.66 24.16
CA PHE A 263 -4.24 -1.83 23.34
C PHE A 263 -3.34 -2.96 23.89
N ASP A 264 -3.15 -3.01 25.20
CA ASP A 264 -2.35 -4.05 25.85
C ASP A 264 -3.03 -5.42 25.73
N GLU A 265 -4.36 -5.48 25.81
CA GLU A 265 -5.12 -6.70 25.55
C GLU A 265 -4.97 -7.19 24.11
N LEU A 266 -5.08 -6.29 23.13
CA LEU A 266 -4.84 -6.59 21.71
C LEU A 266 -3.43 -7.14 21.50
N TYR A 267 -2.43 -6.51 22.12
CA TYR A 267 -1.04 -6.93 22.04
C TYR A 267 -0.85 -8.33 22.63
N LYS A 268 -1.36 -8.58 23.84
CA LYS A 268 -1.31 -9.89 24.50
C LYS A 268 -2.00 -10.97 23.68
N LYS A 269 -3.22 -10.70 23.18
CA LYS A 269 -3.95 -11.63 22.31
C LYS A 269 -3.21 -11.91 21.01
N LYS A 270 -2.57 -10.90 20.39
CA LYS A 270 -1.71 -11.09 19.23
C LYS A 270 -0.55 -12.04 19.53
N VAL A 271 0.09 -11.90 20.69
CA VAL A 271 1.20 -12.76 21.11
C VAL A 271 0.72 -14.19 21.38
N GLN A 272 -0.41 -14.35 22.07
CA GLN A 272 -0.96 -15.66 22.46
C GLN A 272 -1.53 -16.45 21.28
N THR A 273 -2.24 -15.78 20.37
CA THR A 273 -3.02 -16.46 19.32
C THR A 273 -2.34 -16.45 17.96
N GLY A 274 -1.38 -15.55 17.73
CA GLY A 274 -0.80 -15.32 16.41
C GLY A 274 -1.78 -14.79 15.36
N LYS A 275 -3.05 -14.48 15.73
CA LYS A 275 -4.09 -14.08 14.77
C LYS A 275 -3.74 -12.79 14.05
N LEU A 276 -3.97 -12.79 12.74
CA LEU A 276 -3.70 -11.64 11.89
C LEU A 276 -4.57 -10.43 12.24
N ALA A 277 -5.82 -10.65 12.66
CA ALA A 277 -6.75 -9.59 13.03
C ALA A 277 -6.17 -8.58 14.04
N TYR A 278 -5.54 -9.07 15.11
CA TYR A 278 -4.93 -8.22 16.12
C TYR A 278 -3.70 -7.48 15.59
N LYS A 279 -2.83 -8.15 14.82
CA LYS A 279 -1.66 -7.51 14.18
C LYS A 279 -2.09 -6.34 13.30
N ILE A 280 -3.18 -6.52 12.55
CA ILE A 280 -3.69 -5.47 11.67
C ILE A 280 -4.24 -4.28 12.49
N LEU A 281 -5.04 -4.53 13.52
CA LEU A 281 -5.57 -3.46 14.38
C LEU A 281 -4.43 -2.65 15.02
N ILE A 282 -3.45 -3.34 15.59
CA ILE A 282 -2.28 -2.73 16.23
C ILE A 282 -1.50 -1.85 15.25
N ASN A 283 -1.20 -2.36 14.05
CA ASN A 283 -0.50 -1.59 13.03
C ASN A 283 -1.32 -0.38 12.54
N ALA A 284 -2.64 -0.54 12.43
CA ALA A 284 -3.54 0.53 12.02
C ALA A 284 -3.57 1.66 13.05
N ILE A 285 -3.45 1.36 14.35
CA ILE A 285 -3.40 2.38 15.42
C ILE A 285 -2.19 3.29 15.24
N ASN A 286 -1.00 2.71 15.09
CA ASN A 286 0.23 3.49 14.94
C ASN A 286 0.17 4.43 13.71
N GLY A 287 -0.16 3.88 12.53
CA GLY A 287 -0.27 4.69 11.31
C GLY A 287 -1.36 5.78 11.38
N SER A 288 -2.40 5.54 12.17
CA SER A 288 -3.51 6.48 12.32
C SER A 288 -3.18 7.70 13.19
N MET A 289 -2.16 7.62 14.04
CA MET A 289 -1.77 8.74 14.90
C MET A 289 -1.25 9.94 14.10
N ASN A 290 -0.76 9.76 12.87
CA ASN A 290 -0.36 10.86 12.00
C ASN A 290 -1.42 11.27 10.96
N ASN A 291 -2.61 10.64 10.97
CA ASN A 291 -3.67 10.95 10.01
C ASN A 291 -4.62 12.02 10.58
N PRO A 292 -4.66 13.26 10.04
CA PRO A 292 -5.48 14.36 10.58
C PRO A 292 -6.99 14.11 10.50
N TYR A 293 -7.43 13.11 9.74
CA TYR A 293 -8.83 12.70 9.66
C TYR A 293 -9.20 11.60 10.66
N SER A 294 -8.21 10.96 11.31
CA SER A 294 -8.45 9.89 12.27
C SER A 294 -8.89 10.43 13.64
N ALA A 295 -9.71 9.66 14.35
CA ALA A 295 -9.99 9.91 15.77
C ALA A 295 -8.79 9.62 16.68
N LEU A 296 -7.79 8.89 16.17
CA LEU A 296 -6.52 8.59 16.85
C LEU A 296 -5.45 9.66 16.61
N TYR A 297 -5.76 10.75 15.90
CA TYR A 297 -4.77 11.75 15.50
C TYR A 297 -4.05 12.36 16.71
N ASP A 298 -2.76 12.06 16.81
CA ASP A 298 -1.83 12.57 17.79
C ASP A 298 -0.40 12.50 17.20
N PRO A 299 -0.02 13.48 16.36
CA PRO A 299 1.23 13.42 15.64
C PRO A 299 2.45 13.54 16.57
N GLN A 300 2.31 14.16 17.75
CA GLN A 300 3.37 14.18 18.77
C GLN A 300 3.74 12.75 19.19
N LYS A 301 2.74 11.93 19.49
CA LYS A 301 2.95 10.51 19.85
C LYS A 301 3.49 9.70 18.68
N PHE A 302 2.98 9.91 17.47
CA PHE A 302 3.53 9.28 16.26
C PHE A 302 5.03 9.58 16.07
N TYR A 303 5.44 10.85 16.16
CA TYR A 303 6.85 11.23 15.99
C TYR A 303 7.72 10.75 17.15
N SER A 304 7.18 10.68 18.38
CA SER A 304 7.88 10.05 19.51
C SER A 304 8.23 8.59 19.21
N VAL A 305 7.26 7.82 18.72
CA VAL A 305 7.49 6.42 18.33
C VAL A 305 8.50 6.31 17.19
N THR A 306 8.36 7.15 16.16
CA THR A 306 9.19 7.06 14.94
C THR A 306 10.62 7.52 15.17
N VAL A 307 10.84 8.56 15.96
CA VAL A 307 12.19 9.04 16.32
C VAL A 307 12.89 8.02 17.20
N ASN A 308 12.22 7.48 18.23
CA ASN A 308 12.81 6.44 19.08
C ASN A 308 13.15 5.18 18.28
N GLY A 309 12.29 4.76 17.36
CA GLY A 309 12.59 3.62 16.48
C GLY A 309 13.87 3.82 15.66
N GLN A 310 14.12 5.04 15.17
CA GLN A 310 15.35 5.35 14.42
C GLN A 310 16.60 5.32 15.30
N LEU A 311 16.51 5.82 16.53
CA LEU A 311 17.60 5.76 17.50
C LEU A 311 17.91 4.30 17.89
N ILE A 312 16.87 3.50 18.12
CA ILE A 312 16.99 2.09 18.48
C ILE A 312 17.64 1.28 17.34
N ILE A 313 17.19 1.43 16.09
CA ILE A 313 17.80 0.74 14.94
C ILE A 313 19.23 1.22 14.70
N THR A 314 19.52 2.50 14.94
CA THR A 314 20.91 3.01 14.88
C THR A 314 21.78 2.32 15.92
N HIS A 315 21.29 2.20 17.16
CA HIS A 315 22.00 1.51 18.23
C HIS A 315 22.25 0.04 17.88
N LEU A 316 21.27 -0.65 17.29
CA LEU A 316 21.44 -2.03 16.82
C LEU A 316 22.61 -2.18 15.84
N ILE A 317 22.76 -1.25 14.89
CA ILE A 317 23.86 -1.27 13.93
C ILE A 317 25.20 -1.13 14.65
N LEU A 318 25.31 -0.20 15.59
CA LEU A 318 26.55 0.06 16.34
C LEU A 318 26.96 -1.13 17.20
N VAL A 319 26.00 -1.77 17.90
CA VAL A 319 26.24 -2.95 18.73
C VAL A 319 26.79 -4.11 17.89
N LEU A 320 26.32 -4.26 16.65
CA LEU A 320 26.69 -5.37 15.78
C LEU A 320 27.83 -5.06 14.81
N GLU A 321 28.26 -3.81 14.68
CA GLU A 321 29.17 -3.33 13.62
C GLU A 321 30.47 -4.13 13.52
N SER A 322 31.03 -4.56 14.67
CA SER A 322 32.27 -5.34 14.72
C SER A 322 32.08 -6.85 14.46
N PHE A 323 30.84 -7.31 14.32
CA PHE A 323 30.49 -8.74 14.27
C PHE A 323 29.93 -9.18 12.91
N PHE A 324 29.70 -8.25 11.99
CA PHE A 324 29.28 -8.54 10.62
C PHE A 324 30.30 -8.02 9.60
N GLU A 325 30.31 -8.61 8.41
CA GLU A 325 31.21 -8.22 7.32
C GLU A 325 30.71 -6.97 6.61
N GLU A 326 29.39 -6.87 6.41
CA GLU A 326 28.80 -5.83 5.58
C GLU A 326 27.35 -5.54 5.99
N LEU A 327 27.00 -4.25 6.14
CA LEU A 327 25.61 -3.80 6.23
C LEU A 327 25.05 -3.59 4.82
N ILE A 328 24.00 -4.33 4.46
CA ILE A 328 23.39 -4.31 3.12
C ILE A 328 22.22 -3.35 3.04
N GLN A 329 21.37 -3.37 4.07
CA GLN A 329 20.15 -2.57 4.13
C GLN A 329 19.76 -2.27 5.57
N THR A 330 19.19 -1.09 5.78
CA THR A 330 18.50 -0.67 7.01
C THR A 330 17.12 -0.14 6.62
N ASN A 331 16.09 -0.80 7.14
CA ASN A 331 14.71 -0.33 7.11
C ASN A 331 14.32 0.23 8.47
N THR A 332 13.07 0.68 8.58
CA THR A 332 12.58 1.31 9.80
C THR A 332 12.46 0.34 10.98
N ASP A 333 12.35 -0.96 10.73
CA ASP A 333 12.11 -2.01 11.75
C ASP A 333 13.11 -3.18 11.69
N GLY A 334 14.16 -3.08 10.86
CA GLY A 334 15.14 -4.17 10.72
C GLY A 334 16.34 -3.84 9.85
N ILE A 335 17.34 -4.72 9.90
CA ILE A 335 18.58 -4.64 9.13
C ILE A 335 18.88 -5.95 8.40
N LEU A 336 19.56 -5.85 7.26
CA LEU A 336 20.12 -6.98 6.53
C LEU A 336 21.64 -6.87 6.56
N ILE A 337 22.29 -7.86 7.16
CA ILE A 337 23.75 -7.92 7.32
C ILE A 337 24.30 -9.18 6.67
N ARG A 338 25.49 -9.07 6.10
CA ARG A 338 26.32 -10.20 5.68
C ARG A 338 27.27 -10.57 6.82
N ILE A 339 27.39 -11.85 7.12
CA ILE A 339 28.19 -12.33 8.24
C ILE A 339 29.13 -13.45 7.81
N ASN A 340 30.23 -13.59 8.55
CA ASN A 340 30.92 -14.87 8.64
C ASN A 340 30.04 -15.81 9.50
N PRO A 341 29.67 -17.02 9.03
CA PRO A 341 28.83 -17.95 9.79
C PRO A 341 29.30 -18.23 11.22
N VAL A 342 30.60 -18.15 11.49
CA VAL A 342 31.17 -18.34 12.84
C VAL A 342 30.66 -17.29 13.84
N MET A 343 30.31 -16.09 13.36
CA MET A 343 29.83 -14.98 14.20
C MET A 343 28.34 -15.09 14.55
N GLU A 344 27.60 -16.03 13.96
CA GLU A 344 26.14 -16.09 14.13
C GLU A 344 25.72 -16.24 15.60
N ASN A 345 26.38 -17.11 16.36
CA ASN A 345 26.06 -17.31 17.77
C ASN A 345 26.36 -16.05 18.61
N THR A 346 27.51 -15.43 18.38
CA THR A 346 27.87 -14.16 19.04
C THR A 346 26.85 -13.06 18.75
N ILE A 347 26.39 -12.95 17.51
CA ILE A 347 25.34 -11.99 17.13
C ILE A 347 24.04 -12.30 17.87
N ARG A 348 23.65 -13.57 17.99
CA ARG A 348 22.44 -13.98 18.72
C ARG A 348 22.51 -13.62 20.20
N ASP A 349 23.66 -13.85 20.83
CA ASP A 349 23.88 -13.52 22.25
C ASP A 349 23.80 -12.01 22.48
N LEU A 350 24.44 -11.21 21.61
CA LEU A 350 24.36 -9.74 21.64
C LEU A 350 22.92 -9.25 21.44
N LEU A 351 22.19 -9.85 20.49
CA LEU A 351 20.78 -9.53 20.26
C LEU A 351 19.92 -9.86 21.48
N GLU A 352 20.19 -10.94 22.21
CA GLU A 352 19.46 -11.26 23.44
C GLU A 352 19.68 -10.19 24.52
N LEU A 353 20.93 -9.78 24.75
CA LEU A 353 21.27 -8.71 25.69
C LEU A 353 20.62 -7.38 25.30
N TRP A 354 20.73 -7.01 24.02
CA TRP A 354 20.14 -5.80 23.45
C TRP A 354 18.61 -5.81 23.58
N CYS A 355 17.97 -6.94 23.28
CA CYS A 355 16.52 -7.12 23.44
C CYS A 355 16.10 -6.97 24.90
N ARG A 356 16.87 -7.53 25.85
CA ARG A 356 16.58 -7.45 27.28
C ARG A 356 16.65 -6.02 27.80
N GLN A 357 17.64 -5.24 27.36
CA GLN A 357 17.77 -3.82 27.72
C GLN A 357 16.59 -2.98 27.23
N LEU A 358 16.19 -3.17 25.97
CA LEU A 358 15.17 -2.35 25.32
C LEU A 358 13.73 -2.90 25.47
N HIS A 359 13.57 -4.06 26.11
CA HIS A 359 12.30 -4.78 26.21
C HIS A 359 11.68 -5.05 24.83
N LEU A 360 12.52 -5.55 23.91
CA LEU A 360 12.17 -5.88 22.53
C LEU A 360 12.34 -7.37 22.28
N GLN A 361 11.90 -7.81 21.10
CA GLN A 361 12.13 -9.15 20.59
C GLN A 361 12.52 -9.02 19.12
N VAL A 362 13.38 -9.91 18.64
CA VAL A 362 13.78 -9.96 17.22
C VAL A 362 13.49 -11.32 16.61
N SER A 363 13.32 -11.33 15.30
CA SER A 363 13.28 -12.53 14.48
C SER A 363 14.43 -12.48 13.49
N ILE A 364 15.15 -13.59 13.35
CA ILE A 364 16.29 -13.73 12.45
C ILE A 364 15.88 -14.67 11.32
N THR A 365 15.96 -14.18 10.09
CA THR A 365 15.77 -14.99 8.87
C THR A 365 17.11 -15.13 8.15
N LYS A 366 17.54 -16.37 7.90
CA LYS A 366 18.74 -16.63 7.09
C LYS A 366 18.44 -16.46 5.61
N VAL A 367 19.34 -15.78 4.92
CA VAL A 367 19.26 -15.46 3.50
C VAL A 367 20.57 -15.87 2.84
N ASN A 368 20.47 -16.53 1.69
CA ASN A 368 21.61 -17.04 0.93
C ASN A 368 21.97 -16.13 -0.25
N LYS A 369 20.97 -15.48 -0.86
CA LYS A 369 21.17 -14.58 -2.01
C LYS A 369 20.35 -13.31 -1.88
N VAL A 370 20.94 -12.21 -2.30
CA VAL A 370 20.34 -10.88 -2.30
C VAL A 370 20.48 -10.29 -3.70
N TRP A 371 19.37 -9.85 -4.27
CA TRP A 371 19.33 -8.97 -5.43
C TRP A 371 18.56 -7.72 -5.07
N GLN A 372 19.20 -6.57 -5.10
CA GLN A 372 18.64 -5.33 -4.58
C GLN A 372 18.94 -4.18 -5.53
N LYS A 373 17.88 -3.53 -6.02
CA LYS A 373 18.01 -2.28 -6.77
C LYS A 373 18.15 -1.11 -5.80
N ASP A 374 17.25 -1.04 -4.82
CA ASP A 374 17.17 -0.04 -3.76
C ASP A 374 16.40 -0.62 -2.56
N VAL A 375 16.26 0.18 -1.50
CA VAL A 375 15.63 -0.20 -0.22
C VAL A 375 14.20 -0.77 -0.35
N ASN A 376 13.47 -0.40 -1.40
CA ASN A 376 12.08 -0.82 -1.62
C ASN A 376 11.96 -1.91 -2.70
N ASN A 377 13.02 -2.19 -3.45
CA ASN A 377 13.01 -3.03 -4.64
C ASN A 377 14.10 -4.11 -4.54
N TYR A 378 13.73 -5.27 -4.00
CA TYR A 378 14.67 -6.36 -3.78
C TYR A 378 14.03 -7.75 -3.84
N VAL A 379 14.89 -8.76 -4.02
CA VAL A 379 14.60 -10.19 -3.92
C VAL A 379 15.61 -10.80 -2.94
N LEU A 380 15.11 -11.47 -1.89
CA LEU A 380 15.93 -12.27 -0.98
C LEU A 380 15.59 -13.74 -1.22
N GLN A 381 16.61 -14.59 -1.36
CA GLN A 381 16.44 -16.04 -1.32
C GLN A 381 16.79 -16.53 0.08
N LYS A 382 15.81 -17.07 0.78
CA LYS A 382 16.00 -17.73 2.08
C LYS A 382 16.77 -19.04 1.94
N GLU A 383 17.22 -19.58 3.06
CA GLU A 383 17.95 -20.86 3.12
C GLU A 383 17.14 -22.04 2.55
N ASP A 384 15.81 -22.03 2.71
CA ASP A 384 14.87 -23.01 2.15
C ASP A 384 14.59 -22.83 0.65
N GLY A 385 15.23 -21.86 -0.01
CA GLY A 385 15.02 -21.51 -1.40
C GLY A 385 13.83 -20.59 -1.66
N GLN A 386 13.01 -20.26 -0.65
CA GLN A 386 11.87 -19.36 -0.79
C GLN A 386 12.33 -17.94 -1.15
N LEU A 387 11.68 -17.34 -2.15
CA LEU A 387 11.95 -15.97 -2.57
C LEU A 387 11.03 -14.97 -1.87
N VAL A 388 11.62 -14.02 -1.16
CA VAL A 388 10.95 -12.81 -0.66
C VAL A 388 11.13 -11.71 -1.70
N ARG A 389 10.03 -11.33 -2.36
CA ARG A 389 10.03 -10.32 -3.43
C ARG A 389 9.33 -9.03 -2.98
N LYS A 390 9.97 -7.88 -3.19
CA LYS A 390 9.44 -6.54 -2.82
C LYS A 390 9.55 -5.53 -3.95
N GLY A 391 8.67 -4.52 -3.91
CA GLY A 391 8.63 -3.45 -4.89
C GLY A 391 8.30 -3.95 -6.30
N ILE A 392 9.08 -3.54 -7.30
CA ILE A 392 8.92 -3.95 -8.70
C ILE A 392 9.05 -5.46 -8.94
N PHE A 393 9.61 -6.22 -7.99
CA PHE A 393 9.72 -7.68 -8.06
C PHE A 393 8.52 -8.40 -7.43
N ALA A 394 7.65 -7.68 -6.70
CA ALA A 394 6.51 -8.27 -6.03
C ALA A 394 5.60 -8.97 -7.04
N LYS A 395 4.93 -10.05 -6.62
CA LYS A 395 3.95 -10.72 -7.46
C LYS A 395 2.83 -9.72 -7.83
N PRO A 396 2.40 -9.67 -9.10
CA PRO A 396 1.29 -8.84 -9.49
C PRO A 396 0.03 -9.18 -8.70
N THR A 397 -0.81 -8.17 -8.49
CA THR A 397 -2.12 -8.32 -7.83
C THR A 397 -3.17 -7.57 -8.63
N TYR A 398 -4.44 -7.73 -8.28
CA TYR A 398 -5.53 -6.94 -8.84
C TYR A 398 -5.34 -5.41 -8.64
N LEU A 399 -4.50 -4.98 -7.70
CA LEU A 399 -4.13 -3.58 -7.45
C LEU A 399 -2.84 -3.13 -8.15
N SER A 400 -2.03 -4.07 -8.64
CA SER A 400 -0.67 -3.77 -9.10
C SER A 400 -0.24 -4.74 -10.20
N ASN A 401 -0.79 -4.54 -11.41
CA ASN A 401 -0.43 -5.32 -12.59
C ASN A 401 -0.43 -4.48 -13.88
N SER A 402 0.15 -3.27 -13.78
CA SER A 402 0.06 -2.26 -14.85
C SER A 402 0.89 -2.58 -16.10
N THR A 403 1.97 -3.36 -15.96
CA THR A 403 2.90 -3.74 -17.04
C THR A 403 3.60 -5.07 -16.72
N PRO A 404 2.90 -6.22 -16.69
CA PRO A 404 3.46 -7.49 -16.21
C PRO A 404 4.70 -7.95 -16.96
N VAL A 405 4.73 -7.85 -18.29
CA VAL A 405 5.92 -8.28 -19.07
C VAL A 405 7.19 -7.54 -18.63
N ILE A 406 7.09 -6.27 -18.23
CA ILE A 406 8.24 -5.51 -17.73
C ILE A 406 8.66 -6.03 -16.36
N TYR A 407 7.73 -6.20 -15.42
CA TYR A 407 8.06 -6.68 -14.07
C TYR A 407 8.62 -8.12 -14.08
N ASN A 408 8.03 -9.00 -14.89
CA ASN A 408 8.53 -10.35 -15.10
C ASN A 408 9.93 -10.32 -15.76
N GLY A 409 10.11 -9.50 -16.78
CA GLY A 409 11.39 -9.35 -17.46
C GLY A 409 12.51 -8.81 -16.57
N ILE A 410 12.19 -7.84 -15.68
CA ILE A 410 13.14 -7.35 -14.66
C ILE A 410 13.52 -8.47 -13.71
N PHE A 411 12.56 -9.27 -13.23
CA PHE A 411 12.86 -10.41 -12.36
C PHE A 411 13.76 -11.43 -13.06
N GLU A 412 13.42 -11.86 -14.28
CA GLU A 412 14.19 -12.84 -15.05
C GLU A 412 15.60 -12.35 -15.37
N ALA A 413 15.76 -11.07 -15.70
CA ALA A 413 17.06 -10.48 -15.97
C ALA A 413 17.94 -10.40 -14.71
N VAL A 414 17.35 -9.95 -13.59
CA VAL A 414 18.08 -9.73 -12.33
C VAL A 414 18.43 -11.05 -11.64
N VAL A 415 17.46 -11.95 -11.52
CA VAL A 415 17.59 -13.19 -10.73
C VAL A 415 18.14 -14.34 -11.56
N ASN A 416 17.61 -14.54 -12.77
CA ASN A 416 17.95 -15.69 -13.62
C ASN A 416 19.01 -15.36 -14.69
N GLY A 417 19.42 -14.08 -14.82
CA GLY A 417 20.44 -13.65 -15.78
C GLY A 417 19.99 -13.70 -17.24
N ILE A 418 18.68 -13.73 -17.50
CA ILE A 418 18.15 -13.75 -18.87
C ILE A 418 18.26 -12.35 -19.47
N LYS A 419 18.91 -12.24 -20.64
CA LYS A 419 18.99 -10.94 -21.35
C LYS A 419 17.58 -10.42 -21.66
N PRO A 420 17.27 -9.14 -21.36
CA PRO A 420 15.94 -8.56 -21.63
C PRO A 420 15.46 -8.77 -23.06
N GLN A 421 16.36 -8.70 -24.05
CA GLN A 421 16.06 -8.99 -25.46
C GLN A 421 15.54 -10.41 -25.65
N ASN A 422 16.22 -11.40 -25.08
CA ASN A 422 15.85 -12.81 -25.20
C ASN A 422 14.49 -13.06 -24.54
N PHE A 423 14.28 -12.48 -23.35
CA PHE A 423 13.01 -12.58 -22.63
C PHE A 423 11.85 -12.01 -23.46
N ILE A 424 11.96 -10.77 -23.94
CA ILE A 424 10.88 -10.11 -24.71
C ILE A 424 10.58 -10.83 -26.02
N ILE A 425 11.59 -11.32 -26.74
CA ILE A 425 11.38 -12.08 -27.98
C ILE A 425 10.64 -13.40 -27.69
N ASP A 426 11.00 -14.09 -26.61
CA ASP A 426 10.35 -15.33 -26.20
C ASP A 426 8.88 -15.10 -25.83
N GLN A 427 8.61 -14.07 -25.00
CA GLN A 427 7.26 -13.68 -24.60
C GLN A 427 6.41 -13.24 -25.79
N TYR A 428 6.99 -12.47 -26.73
CA TYR A 428 6.29 -12.06 -27.95
C TYR A 428 5.78 -13.26 -28.77
N LYS A 429 6.60 -14.33 -28.83
CA LYS A 429 6.25 -15.57 -29.54
C LYS A 429 5.18 -16.39 -28.80
N LYS A 430 5.31 -16.53 -27.49
CA LYS A 430 4.51 -17.47 -26.67
C LYS A 430 3.23 -16.86 -26.11
N GLU A 431 3.28 -15.63 -25.64
CA GLU A 431 2.21 -15.02 -24.82
C GLU A 431 1.17 -14.28 -25.65
N SER A 432 0.01 -13.97 -25.04
CA SER A 432 -1.02 -13.15 -25.66
C SER A 432 -0.62 -11.66 -25.68
N LEU A 433 -1.39 -10.84 -26.39
CA LEU A 433 -1.23 -9.37 -26.39
C LEU A 433 -1.40 -8.76 -24.97
N GLU A 434 -2.10 -9.46 -24.08
CA GLU A 434 -2.50 -8.98 -22.75
C GLU A 434 -1.31 -8.82 -21.81
N GLU A 435 -0.26 -9.61 -22.00
CA GLU A 435 0.97 -9.52 -21.20
C GLU A 435 1.76 -8.24 -21.50
N PHE A 436 1.59 -7.69 -22.70
CA PHE A 436 2.20 -6.43 -23.14
C PHE A 436 1.36 -5.20 -22.77
N CYS A 437 0.23 -5.37 -22.08
CA CYS A 437 -0.60 -4.23 -21.71
C CYS A 437 0.11 -3.29 -20.72
N PHE A 438 0.12 -2.01 -21.07
CA PHE A 438 0.32 -0.86 -20.21
C PHE A 438 -1.03 -0.33 -19.73
N ILE A 439 -1.19 -0.24 -18.42
CA ILE A 439 -2.34 0.37 -17.75
C ILE A 439 -1.90 1.69 -17.12
N GLY A 440 -2.57 2.77 -17.50
CA GLY A 440 -2.30 4.11 -16.99
C GLY A 440 -3.57 4.75 -16.44
N LYS A 441 -3.45 5.49 -15.34
CA LYS A 441 -4.54 6.32 -14.80
C LYS A 441 -4.07 7.72 -14.51
N ILE A 442 -5.02 8.63 -14.51
CA ILE A 442 -4.81 10.01 -14.10
C ILE A 442 -4.26 10.07 -12.66
N GLN A 443 -3.31 10.96 -12.42
CA GLN A 443 -2.73 11.18 -11.09
C GLN A 443 -3.06 12.57 -10.58
N GLY A 444 -2.97 12.79 -9.27
CA GLY A 444 -3.13 14.13 -8.67
C GLY A 444 -4.50 14.76 -8.94
N ASP A 445 -4.48 16.05 -9.27
CA ASP A 445 -5.63 16.91 -9.51
C ASP A 445 -5.90 17.15 -11.02
N PHE A 446 -5.32 16.33 -11.89
CA PHE A 446 -5.56 16.40 -13.33
C PHE A 446 -7.02 16.03 -13.66
N THR A 447 -7.54 16.52 -14.80
CA THR A 447 -8.97 16.41 -15.16
C THR A 447 -9.25 15.37 -16.25
N GLY A 448 -8.28 15.03 -17.09
CA GLY A 448 -8.43 14.04 -18.15
C GLY A 448 -7.10 13.46 -18.65
N ILE A 449 -7.21 12.46 -19.53
CA ILE A 449 -6.10 11.92 -20.33
C ILE A 449 -6.39 12.21 -21.78
N GLU A 450 -5.36 12.61 -22.52
CA GLU A 450 -5.42 12.84 -23.96
C GLU A 450 -4.24 12.18 -24.66
N GLN A 451 -4.47 11.72 -25.89
CA GLN A 451 -3.43 11.20 -26.77
C GLN A 451 -3.05 12.24 -27.81
N GLN A 452 -1.76 12.44 -28.00
CA GLN A 452 -1.24 13.25 -29.09
C GLN A 452 -1.42 12.54 -30.44
N THR A 453 -1.85 13.30 -31.44
CA THR A 453 -2.04 12.88 -32.84
C THR A 453 -1.46 13.93 -33.77
N ILE A 454 -1.40 13.64 -35.07
CA ILE A 454 -0.95 14.60 -36.10
C ILE A 454 -1.82 15.87 -36.12
N ASN A 455 -3.11 15.74 -35.76
CA ASN A 455 -4.11 16.82 -35.83
C ASN A 455 -4.39 17.46 -34.45
N GLY A 456 -3.51 17.30 -33.47
CA GLY A 456 -3.70 17.78 -32.09
C GLY A 456 -3.96 16.64 -31.10
N TYR A 457 -4.81 16.87 -30.11
CA TYR A 457 -5.05 15.92 -29.01
C TYR A 457 -6.44 15.30 -29.05
N VAL A 458 -6.52 14.00 -28.75
CA VAL A 458 -7.78 13.25 -28.66
C VAL A 458 -8.00 12.78 -27.24
N LYS A 459 -9.16 13.10 -26.68
CA LYS A 459 -9.52 12.71 -25.31
C LYS A 459 -9.69 11.20 -25.18
N LEU A 460 -9.12 10.65 -24.11
CA LEU A 460 -9.25 9.26 -23.69
C LEU A 460 -9.99 9.16 -22.34
N ASN A 461 -10.25 7.93 -21.91
CA ASN A 461 -10.75 7.64 -20.57
C ASN A 461 -9.72 8.02 -19.48
N LYS A 462 -10.20 8.25 -18.24
CA LYS A 462 -9.33 8.57 -17.09
C LYS A 462 -8.44 7.39 -16.63
N THR A 463 -8.77 6.19 -17.09
CA THR A 463 -7.97 4.98 -17.00
C THR A 463 -7.90 4.37 -18.39
N ILE A 464 -6.69 4.08 -18.87
CA ILE A 464 -6.42 3.57 -20.21
C ILE A 464 -5.69 2.23 -20.12
N CYS A 465 -5.90 1.39 -21.13
CA CYS A 465 -5.16 0.15 -21.33
C CYS A 465 -4.77 0.03 -22.81
N GLY A 466 -3.52 -0.31 -23.07
CA GLY A 466 -2.98 -0.41 -24.42
C GLY A 466 -1.55 -0.90 -24.44
N ILE A 467 -0.86 -0.75 -25.56
CA ILE A 467 0.53 -1.19 -25.73
C ILE A 467 1.42 -0.03 -26.16
N ALA A 468 2.72 -0.19 -25.96
CA ALA A 468 3.71 0.57 -26.71
C ALA A 468 3.66 0.16 -28.18
N ALA A 469 3.46 1.14 -29.06
CA ALA A 469 3.24 0.93 -30.49
C ALA A 469 4.49 1.25 -31.31
N ASN A 470 4.83 0.40 -32.27
CA ASN A 470 6.00 0.56 -33.15
C ASN A 470 5.76 1.54 -34.32
N SER A 471 4.61 2.21 -34.35
CA SER A 471 4.22 3.12 -35.41
C SER A 471 4.26 4.57 -34.96
N ASN A 472 4.90 5.43 -35.76
CA ASN A 472 4.94 6.88 -35.55
C ASN A 472 3.58 7.56 -35.82
N LYS A 473 2.56 6.81 -36.25
CA LYS A 473 1.19 7.32 -36.41
C LYS A 473 0.51 7.64 -35.07
N TYR A 474 0.96 6.99 -33.99
CA TYR A 474 0.40 7.15 -32.66
C TYR A 474 1.33 7.98 -31.81
N GLY A 475 0.83 9.06 -31.21
CA GLY A 475 1.59 9.84 -30.23
C GLY A 475 1.46 9.29 -28.82
N GLY A 476 2.15 9.96 -27.90
CA GLY A 476 2.14 9.65 -26.47
C GLY A 476 0.83 10.05 -25.80
N VAL A 477 0.65 9.59 -24.57
CA VAL A 477 -0.49 9.94 -23.73
C VAL A 477 -0.07 10.92 -22.63
N PHE A 478 -0.95 11.88 -22.37
CA PHE A 478 -0.72 13.01 -21.48
C PHE A 478 -1.92 13.16 -20.54
N GLN A 479 -1.63 13.54 -19.31
CA GLN A 479 -2.64 14.01 -18.36
C GLN A 479 -2.75 15.53 -18.45
N VAL A 480 -3.98 16.05 -18.37
CA VAL A 480 -4.29 17.46 -18.64
C VAL A 480 -4.85 18.18 -17.41
N ARG A 481 -4.35 19.39 -17.14
CA ARG A 481 -4.86 20.31 -16.11
C ARG A 481 -4.73 21.75 -16.61
N ASN A 482 -5.84 22.50 -16.66
CA ASN A 482 -5.86 23.88 -17.16
C ASN A 482 -5.17 24.03 -18.52
N ASP A 483 -5.51 23.14 -19.47
CA ASP A 483 -4.93 23.07 -20.82
C ASP A 483 -3.41 22.82 -20.90
N LEU A 484 -2.77 22.48 -19.76
CA LEU A 484 -1.38 22.06 -19.71
C LEU A 484 -1.28 20.53 -19.76
N HIS A 485 -0.51 20.02 -20.72
CA HIS A 485 -0.22 18.61 -20.90
C HIS A 485 1.04 18.20 -20.16
N SER A 486 0.93 17.18 -19.31
CA SER A 486 2.08 16.49 -18.71
C SER A 486 2.05 15.03 -19.15
N ARG A 487 3.20 14.46 -19.53
CA ARG A 487 3.25 13.05 -19.96
C ARG A 487 2.68 12.16 -18.85
N LEU A 488 1.84 11.20 -19.21
CA LEU A 488 1.32 10.23 -18.25
C LEU A 488 2.50 9.40 -17.71
N PRO A 489 2.66 9.27 -16.38
CA PRO A 489 3.83 8.59 -15.82
C PRO A 489 4.00 7.17 -16.35
N ASN A 490 5.24 6.82 -16.70
CA ASN A 490 5.65 5.52 -17.27
C ASN A 490 4.98 5.13 -18.59
N SER A 491 4.23 6.02 -19.25
CA SER A 491 3.57 5.70 -20.51
C SER A 491 4.57 5.62 -21.68
N PRO A 492 4.27 4.81 -22.71
CA PRO A 492 5.09 4.77 -23.91
C PRO A 492 5.05 6.10 -24.67
N SER A 493 6.07 6.31 -25.51
CA SER A 493 6.15 7.48 -26.42
C SER A 493 5.12 7.40 -27.53
N SER A 494 4.77 6.19 -27.94
CA SER A 494 3.71 5.89 -28.91
C SER A 494 2.77 4.88 -28.26
N PHE A 495 1.51 5.26 -28.06
CA PHE A 495 0.53 4.43 -27.35
C PHE A 495 -0.56 3.96 -28.32
N LEU A 496 -0.90 2.67 -28.30
CA LEU A 496 -2.08 2.16 -29.01
C LEU A 496 -3.03 1.49 -28.05
N THR A 497 -4.28 1.93 -28.02
CA THR A 497 -5.32 1.33 -27.18
C THR A 497 -5.48 -0.16 -27.49
N TYR A 498 -5.61 -0.98 -26.44
CA TYR A 498 -5.62 -2.44 -26.53
C TYR A 498 -6.62 -2.97 -27.55
N GLU A 499 -7.81 -2.38 -27.62
CA GLU A 499 -8.89 -2.78 -28.54
C GLU A 499 -8.54 -2.66 -30.03
N LYS A 500 -7.57 -1.81 -30.37
CA LYS A 500 -7.12 -1.57 -31.75
C LYS A 500 -5.79 -2.27 -32.06
N ALA A 501 -5.13 -2.79 -31.03
CA ALA A 501 -3.80 -3.32 -31.14
C ALA A 501 -3.81 -4.78 -31.59
N THR A 502 -2.80 -5.15 -32.36
CA THR A 502 -2.43 -6.53 -32.64
C THR A 502 -0.99 -6.77 -32.20
N LYS A 503 -0.56 -8.04 -32.16
CA LYS A 503 0.85 -8.37 -31.85
C LYS A 503 1.83 -7.62 -32.77
N LYS A 504 1.49 -7.42 -34.05
CA LYS A 504 2.38 -6.76 -35.01
C LYS A 504 2.64 -5.29 -34.70
N ASP A 505 1.79 -4.67 -33.90
CA ASP A 505 1.91 -3.26 -33.51
C ASP A 505 2.85 -3.07 -32.32
N ILE A 506 3.27 -4.14 -31.63
CA ILE A 506 4.09 -4.07 -30.42
C ILE A 506 5.48 -3.50 -30.74
N ASP A 507 5.85 -2.44 -30.02
CA ASP A 507 7.23 -1.95 -29.95
C ASP A 507 8.02 -2.75 -28.91
N THR A 508 8.62 -3.87 -29.34
CA THR A 508 9.45 -4.71 -28.47
C THR A 508 10.65 -3.97 -27.90
N LYS A 509 11.19 -2.97 -28.62
CA LYS A 509 12.34 -2.18 -28.18
C LYS A 509 11.99 -1.36 -26.94
N TRP A 510 10.81 -0.75 -26.92
CA TRP A 510 10.36 0.02 -25.75
C TRP A 510 10.31 -0.84 -24.47
N TYR A 511 9.78 -2.06 -24.53
CA TYR A 511 9.73 -2.95 -23.37
C TYR A 511 11.13 -3.38 -22.92
N ILE A 512 12.03 -3.68 -23.85
CA ILE A 512 13.43 -4.01 -23.56
C ILE A 512 14.09 -2.85 -22.82
N GLU A 513 13.96 -1.62 -23.33
CA GLU A 513 14.52 -0.42 -22.70
C GLU A 513 13.93 -0.17 -21.31
N GLN A 514 12.63 -0.44 -21.09
CA GLN A 514 12.03 -0.31 -19.76
C GLN A 514 12.57 -1.36 -18.78
N ILE A 515 12.81 -2.59 -19.22
CA ILE A 515 13.44 -3.62 -18.38
C ILE A 515 14.87 -3.18 -18.05
N GLU A 516 15.69 -2.85 -19.05
CA GLU A 516 17.09 -2.46 -18.88
C GLU A 516 17.25 -1.25 -17.95
N LYS A 517 16.40 -0.23 -18.11
CA LYS A 517 16.40 0.96 -17.25
C LYS A 517 16.13 0.65 -15.78
N ASN A 518 15.38 -0.42 -15.50
CA ASN A 518 14.99 -0.80 -14.14
C ASN A 518 15.81 -1.96 -13.58
N CYS A 519 16.55 -2.68 -14.42
CA CYS A 519 17.65 -3.53 -14.01
C CYS A 519 18.82 -2.67 -13.50
N PHE A 520 19.57 -3.26 -12.55
CA PHE A 520 20.75 -2.70 -11.86
C PHE A 520 21.17 -1.31 -12.32
#